data_AF-A0A8J6HJY0-F1
#
_entry.id   AF-A0A8J6HJY0-F1
#
_cell.length_a   1.000
_cell.length_b   1.000
_cell.length_c   1.000
_cell.angle_alpha   90.00
_cell.angle_beta   90.00
_cell.angle_gamma   90.00
#
_symmetry.space_group_name_H-M   'P 1'
#
loop_
_entity.id
_entity.type
_entity.pdbx_description
1 polymer ?
#
loop_
_entity_poly.entity_id
_entity_poly.type
_entity_poly.pdbx_seq_one_letter_code
_entity_poly.pdbx_strand_id
1 'polypeptide(L)'
;MGTVQSQSIVDVVVTNDSNTDISTISVSSVDDFDWAGGRPYQFNGVFIGANKIVGRRLAINPFASHCPFNMTLHFRNGDIDTFRIHAVGCCGGFQHIQKSHNIYYERGHEKIMIKIENTKEQLQNERAEERNKEGQVAMRKKQYETAIKKFDEALKLAHKSSTITSIKDNKNEACNKHGESLLQKAWELEADKTQDKSQEAQNMFVAAKDMFQQAGIVKHTSEQQENLNLASMKVEGNELFNKAIEVEKAAFEVFETARKSNENDDYKAAENKYKEALNTYEAAKKKFDEGSKIESEKFGDCAQLTNDRIEDVKKVLNGIDKIELTCNISKVAIEERQKEEMKSQVGINRKIQEQVDVAVD
;
A
#
# COMPACT_ATOMS: atom_id res chain seq x y z
N MET A 1 -52.89 65.30 19.67
CA MET A 1 -51.52 65.33 19.11
C MET A 1 -51.00 63.91 19.16
N GLY A 2 -50.97 63.22 18.01
CA GLY A 2 -50.38 61.89 17.92
C GLY A 2 -48.87 62.03 17.91
N THR A 3 -48.20 61.59 18.97
CA THR A 3 -46.76 61.39 18.97
C THR A 3 -46.45 60.36 17.89
N VAL A 4 -45.76 60.77 16.83
CA VAL A 4 -45.18 59.85 15.84
C VAL A 4 -44.14 59.03 16.60
N GLN A 5 -44.52 57.82 17.03
CA GLN A 5 -43.58 56.89 17.66
C GLN A 5 -42.54 56.51 16.62
N SER A 6 -41.29 56.90 16.87
CA SER A 6 -40.16 56.52 16.03
C SER A 6 -40.00 55.00 16.07
N GLN A 7 -40.23 54.34 14.93
CA GLN A 7 -39.94 52.93 14.78
C GLN A 7 -38.44 52.69 14.98
N SER A 8 -38.08 51.70 15.79
CA SER A 8 -36.69 51.26 15.91
C SER A 8 -36.35 50.41 14.69
N ILE A 9 -35.36 50.84 13.92
CA ILE A 9 -34.95 50.16 12.68
C ILE A 9 -33.63 49.43 12.93
N VAL A 10 -33.55 48.18 12.47
CA VAL A 10 -32.32 47.38 12.46
C VAL A 10 -32.07 46.84 11.06
N ASP A 11 -30.90 47.11 10.51
CA ASP A 11 -30.42 46.51 9.27
C ASP A 11 -29.73 45.17 9.59
N VAL A 12 -30.31 44.06 9.13
CA VAL A 12 -29.70 42.73 9.24
C VAL A 12 -28.97 42.42 7.93
N VAL A 13 -27.69 42.12 8.03
CA VAL A 13 -26.82 41.83 6.89
C VAL A 13 -26.23 40.44 7.05
N VAL A 14 -26.51 39.58 6.08
CA VAL A 14 -25.95 38.23 5.98
C VAL A 14 -24.88 38.24 4.90
N THR A 15 -23.66 37.87 5.29
CA THR A 15 -22.48 37.76 4.43
C THR A 15 -22.11 36.29 4.31
N ASN A 16 -22.22 35.74 3.11
CA ASN A 16 -21.77 34.39 2.80
C ASN A 16 -20.34 34.44 2.26
N ASP A 17 -19.35 34.32 3.13
CA ASP A 17 -17.93 34.22 2.79
C ASP A 17 -17.47 32.77 2.68
N SER A 18 -18.41 31.82 2.64
CA SER A 18 -18.11 30.42 2.33
C SER A 18 -18.01 30.20 0.82
N ASN A 19 -17.40 29.08 0.45
CA ASN A 19 -17.29 28.61 -0.92
C ASN A 19 -18.58 27.92 -1.44
N THR A 20 -19.65 27.89 -0.64
CA THR A 20 -20.91 27.24 -1.01
C THR A 20 -22.07 28.24 -1.04
N ASP A 21 -22.87 28.18 -2.10
CA ASP A 21 -24.10 28.97 -2.20
C ASP A 21 -25.12 28.58 -1.11
N ILE A 22 -25.73 29.58 -0.48
CA ILE A 22 -26.95 29.43 0.32
C ILE A 22 -28.12 29.39 -0.66
N SER A 23 -28.71 28.21 -0.82
CA SER A 23 -29.79 27.96 -1.78
C SER A 23 -31.11 28.58 -1.35
N THR A 24 -31.37 28.61 -0.04
CA THR A 24 -32.54 29.24 0.56
C THR A 24 -32.31 29.52 2.04
N ILE A 25 -33.01 30.53 2.55
CA ILE A 25 -33.11 30.84 3.97
C ILE A 25 -34.56 30.62 4.41
N SER A 26 -34.75 30.06 5.60
CA SER A 26 -36.04 30.04 6.27
C SER A 26 -35.94 30.67 7.65
N VAL A 27 -36.99 31.39 8.04
CA VAL A 27 -37.08 32.12 9.29
C VAL A 27 -38.27 31.62 10.08
N SER A 28 -38.06 31.37 11.37
CA SER A 28 -39.06 30.82 12.29
C SER A 28 -38.92 31.39 13.69
N SER A 29 -39.82 31.01 14.60
CA SER A 29 -39.85 31.49 16.00
C SER A 29 -39.89 33.02 16.12
N VAL A 30 -40.64 33.67 15.23
CA VAL A 30 -40.89 35.12 15.23
C VAL A 30 -42.16 35.37 16.05
N ASP A 31 -42.08 36.25 17.05
CA ASP A 31 -43.27 36.77 17.74
C ASP A 31 -43.80 38.00 16.98
N ASP A 32 -45.04 37.94 16.52
CA ASP A 32 -45.66 39.02 15.76
C ASP A 32 -45.79 40.33 16.53
N PHE A 33 -45.83 40.29 17.88
CA PHE A 33 -45.84 41.49 18.71
C PHE A 33 -44.53 42.27 18.62
N ASP A 34 -43.42 41.61 18.36
CA ASP A 34 -42.08 42.23 18.37
C ASP A 34 -41.80 43.13 17.15
N TRP A 35 -42.66 43.13 16.12
CA TRP A 35 -42.34 43.75 14.81
C TRP A 35 -43.43 44.71 14.30
N ALA A 36 -42.99 45.88 13.82
CA ALA A 36 -43.85 46.97 13.35
C ALA A 36 -44.01 47.05 11.81
N GLY A 37 -43.61 46.00 11.08
CA GLY A 37 -43.84 45.86 9.63
C GLY A 37 -42.70 45.15 8.90
N GLY A 38 -41.46 45.63 9.06
CA GLY A 38 -40.26 44.98 8.55
C GLY A 38 -39.93 43.72 9.35
N ARG A 39 -40.47 42.57 8.95
CA ARG A 39 -40.33 41.29 9.69
C ARG A 39 -39.17 40.45 9.18
N PRO A 40 -38.56 39.62 10.03
CA PRO A 40 -37.51 38.67 9.63
C PRO A 40 -37.87 37.76 8.45
N TYR A 41 -39.17 37.49 8.21
CA TYR A 41 -39.65 36.70 7.07
C TYR A 41 -39.24 37.23 5.69
N GLN A 42 -38.74 38.47 5.57
CA GLN A 42 -38.15 38.99 4.33
C GLN A 42 -36.91 38.23 3.85
N PHE A 43 -36.32 37.39 4.71
CA PHE A 43 -35.26 36.46 4.33
C PHE A 43 -35.79 35.12 3.78
N ASN A 44 -37.07 34.80 3.93
CA ASN A 44 -37.60 33.51 3.45
C ASN A 44 -37.41 33.37 1.93
N GLY A 45 -36.82 32.25 1.51
CA GLY A 45 -36.58 31.95 0.09
C GLY A 45 -35.41 32.72 -0.54
N VAL A 46 -34.65 33.50 0.25
CA VAL A 46 -33.53 34.27 -0.29
C VAL A 46 -32.36 33.35 -0.64
N PHE A 47 -31.89 33.47 -1.88
CA PHE A 47 -30.64 32.89 -2.36
C PHE A 47 -29.47 33.86 -2.08
N ILE A 48 -28.36 33.33 -1.56
CA ILE A 48 -27.11 34.10 -1.38
C ILE A 48 -25.96 33.28 -1.96
N GLY A 49 -25.42 33.72 -3.10
CA GLY A 49 -24.25 33.07 -3.72
C GLY A 49 -23.01 33.11 -2.82
N ALA A 50 -22.05 32.23 -3.07
CA ALA A 50 -20.75 32.25 -2.43
C ALA A 50 -20.06 33.60 -2.62
N ASN A 51 -19.43 34.11 -1.56
CA ASN A 51 -18.80 35.44 -1.49
C ASN A 51 -19.76 36.60 -1.84
N LYS A 52 -21.04 36.49 -1.43
CA LYS A 52 -22.08 37.51 -1.63
C LYS A 52 -22.73 37.92 -0.31
N ILE A 53 -23.39 39.08 -0.35
CA ILE A 53 -23.99 39.73 0.82
C ILE A 53 -25.45 40.06 0.51
N VAL A 54 -26.33 39.88 1.49
CA VAL A 54 -27.71 40.37 1.46
C VAL A 54 -28.03 41.14 2.74
N GLY A 55 -28.55 42.35 2.57
CA GLY A 55 -29.12 43.16 3.66
C GLY A 55 -30.64 43.24 3.58
N ARG A 56 -31.31 43.24 4.74
CA ARG A 56 -32.73 43.58 4.89
C ARG A 56 -32.92 44.51 6.07
N ARG A 57 -33.90 45.39 5.94
CA ARG A 57 -34.27 46.35 6.97
C ARG A 57 -35.46 45.83 7.74
N LEU A 58 -35.29 45.67 9.05
CA LEU A 58 -36.35 45.21 9.95
C LEU A 58 -36.85 46.37 10.79
N ALA A 59 -38.16 46.39 11.04
CA ALA A 59 -38.82 47.40 11.87
C ALA A 59 -39.33 46.74 13.15
N ILE A 60 -38.75 47.14 14.27
CA ILE A 60 -39.02 46.58 15.59
C ILE A 60 -40.09 47.41 16.29
N ASN A 61 -41.00 46.73 16.99
CA ASN A 61 -41.96 47.40 17.86
C ASN A 61 -41.20 48.09 19.01
N PRO A 62 -41.35 49.41 19.23
CA PRO A 62 -40.64 50.12 20.30
C PRO A 62 -40.91 49.60 21.71
N PHE A 63 -41.97 48.80 21.91
CA PHE A 63 -42.30 48.16 23.19
C PHE A 63 -41.69 46.75 23.35
N ALA A 64 -41.05 46.22 22.32
CA ALA A 64 -40.46 44.88 22.34
C ALA A 64 -39.09 44.90 23.05
N SER A 65 -38.81 43.84 23.82
CA SER A 65 -37.62 43.78 24.69
C SER A 65 -36.54 42.81 24.23
N HIS A 66 -36.89 41.79 23.43
CA HIS A 66 -35.96 40.70 23.06
C HIS A 66 -35.96 40.31 21.58
N CYS A 67 -37.10 40.41 20.88
CA CYS A 67 -37.20 40.21 19.42
C CYS A 67 -36.40 39.00 18.87
N PRO A 68 -36.59 37.77 19.42
CA PRO A 68 -35.87 36.60 18.93
C PRO A 68 -36.44 36.13 17.59
N PHE A 69 -35.57 35.54 16.77
CA PHE A 69 -35.98 34.70 15.65
C PHE A 69 -34.89 33.69 15.30
N ASN A 70 -35.31 32.57 14.72
CA ASN A 70 -34.42 31.55 14.21
C ASN A 70 -34.23 31.74 12.70
N MET A 71 -33.00 31.59 12.23
CA MET A 71 -32.66 31.55 10.82
C MET A 71 -32.03 30.19 10.50
N THR A 72 -32.58 29.51 9.51
CA THR A 72 -32.05 28.27 8.96
C THR A 72 -31.57 28.51 7.53
N LEU A 73 -30.30 28.21 7.29
CA LEU A 73 -29.62 28.34 6.02
C LEU A 73 -29.49 26.95 5.40
N HIS A 74 -29.98 26.79 4.18
CA HIS A 74 -29.76 25.58 3.39
C HIS A 74 -28.69 25.85 2.35
N PHE A 75 -27.62 25.07 2.35
CA PHE A 75 -26.52 25.21 1.39
C PHE A 75 -26.73 24.27 0.21
N ARG A 76 -26.19 24.64 -0.96
CA ARG A 76 -26.30 23.84 -2.19
C ARG A 76 -25.63 22.46 -2.06
N ASN A 77 -24.63 22.33 -1.19
CA ASN A 77 -23.94 21.07 -0.91
C ASN A 77 -24.72 20.13 0.04
N GLY A 78 -25.89 20.56 0.53
CA GLY A 78 -26.74 19.80 1.47
C GLY A 78 -26.50 20.13 2.95
N ASP A 79 -25.48 20.94 3.27
CA ASP A 79 -25.25 21.39 4.64
C ASP A 79 -26.39 22.31 5.12
N ILE A 80 -26.63 22.31 6.42
CA ILE A 80 -27.69 23.10 7.05
C ILE A 80 -27.13 23.73 8.31
N ASP A 81 -27.23 25.05 8.39
CA ASP A 81 -27.01 25.78 9.63
C ASP A 81 -28.32 26.31 10.16
N THR A 82 -28.54 26.22 11.47
CA THR A 82 -29.66 26.87 12.14
C THR A 82 -29.14 27.61 13.35
N PHE A 83 -29.50 28.88 13.48
CA PHE A 83 -29.12 29.69 14.63
C PHE A 83 -30.26 30.64 15.03
N ARG A 84 -30.26 31.03 16.29
CA ARG A 84 -31.19 32.01 16.85
C ARG A 84 -30.46 33.32 17.07
N ILE A 85 -31.10 34.42 16.69
CA ILE A 85 -30.63 35.77 16.97
C ILE A 85 -31.69 36.61 17.67
N HIS A 86 -31.26 37.52 18.53
CA HIS A 86 -32.11 38.51 19.20
C HIS A 86 -31.84 39.90 18.61
N ALA A 87 -32.87 40.52 18.03
CA ALA A 87 -32.70 41.83 17.39
C ALA A 87 -32.59 42.99 18.41
N VAL A 88 -33.13 42.82 19.62
CA VAL A 88 -33.09 43.80 20.73
C VAL A 88 -32.81 43.05 22.06
N GLY A 89 -32.36 43.75 23.10
CA GLY A 89 -32.22 43.19 24.46
C GLY A 89 -30.80 42.98 24.97
N CYS A 90 -30.66 42.65 26.27
CA CYS A 90 -29.41 42.62 27.05
C CYS A 90 -28.77 41.24 27.27
N CYS A 91 -29.42 40.15 26.85
CA CYS A 91 -28.87 38.80 26.93
C CYS A 91 -28.18 38.40 25.61
N GLY A 92 -27.15 37.54 25.70
CA GLY A 92 -26.27 37.15 24.60
C GLY A 92 -27.04 36.65 23.37
N GLY A 93 -27.24 37.54 22.40
CA GLY A 93 -28.25 37.43 21.35
C GLY A 93 -27.91 36.52 20.17
N PHE A 94 -27.07 35.49 20.35
CA PHE A 94 -26.75 34.50 19.33
C PHE A 94 -26.61 33.09 19.92
N GLN A 95 -27.35 32.13 19.37
CA GLN A 95 -27.25 30.72 19.72
C GLN A 95 -27.19 29.87 18.44
N HIS A 96 -26.11 29.12 18.25
CA HIS A 96 -25.99 28.15 17.16
C HIS A 96 -26.70 26.86 17.55
N ILE A 97 -27.75 26.49 16.82
CA ILE A 97 -28.60 25.31 17.09
C ILE A 97 -28.09 24.09 16.30
N GLN A 98 -27.84 24.27 15.01
CA GLN A 98 -27.27 23.26 14.12
C GLN A 98 -26.09 23.87 13.38
N LYS A 99 -24.92 23.25 13.50
CA LYS A 99 -23.65 23.79 13.03
C LYS A 99 -23.03 22.96 11.90
N SER A 100 -22.88 23.57 10.74
CA SER A 100 -22.07 23.09 9.62
C SER A 100 -20.97 24.08 9.24
N HIS A 101 -21.18 25.38 9.45
CA HIS A 101 -20.21 26.44 9.16
C HIS A 101 -19.75 27.18 10.43
N ASN A 102 -18.72 28.01 10.28
CA ASN A 102 -18.40 29.02 11.29
C ASN A 102 -19.31 30.22 11.05
N ILE A 103 -20.15 30.52 12.04
CA ILE A 103 -21.05 31.68 11.99
C ILE A 103 -20.62 32.68 13.05
N TYR A 104 -20.29 33.87 12.58
CA TYR A 104 -19.94 35.01 13.42
C TYR A 104 -21.10 35.99 13.44
N TYR A 105 -21.43 36.46 14.64
CA TYR A 105 -22.50 37.41 14.87
C TYR A 105 -21.91 38.65 15.53
N GLU A 106 -22.18 39.81 14.96
CA GLU A 106 -21.84 41.10 15.52
C GLU A 106 -23.08 41.99 15.53
N ARG A 107 -23.32 42.65 16.66
CA ARG A 107 -24.46 43.55 16.85
C ARG A 107 -23.97 44.96 17.17
N GLY A 108 -24.32 45.90 16.30
CA GLY A 108 -24.28 47.33 16.56
C GLY A 108 -25.64 47.87 17.01
N HIS A 109 -25.73 49.19 17.16
CA HIS A 109 -26.96 49.87 17.61
C HIS A 109 -28.13 49.73 16.61
N GLU A 110 -27.85 49.80 15.32
CA GLU A 110 -28.86 49.76 14.23
C GLU A 110 -28.55 48.68 13.19
N LYS A 111 -27.57 47.82 13.47
CA LYS A 111 -27.06 46.85 12.50
C LYS A 111 -26.71 45.51 13.13
N ILE A 112 -27.13 44.44 12.48
CA ILE A 112 -26.72 43.07 12.82
C ILE A 112 -25.95 42.51 11.63
N MET A 113 -24.73 42.06 11.87
CA MET A 113 -23.89 41.39 10.89
C MET A 113 -23.83 39.91 11.22
N ILE A 114 -24.17 39.08 10.25
CA ILE A 114 -24.00 37.64 10.27
C ILE A 114 -22.99 37.30 9.19
N LYS A 115 -21.84 36.74 9.58
CA LYS A 115 -20.80 36.31 8.65
C LYS A 115 -20.68 34.78 8.71
N ILE A 116 -20.69 34.15 7.55
CA ILE A 116 -20.65 32.69 7.41
C ILE A 116 -19.36 32.34 6.68
N GLU A 117 -18.55 31.49 7.29
CA GLU A 117 -17.28 31.03 6.74
C GLU A 117 -17.18 29.50 6.79
N ASN A 118 -16.40 28.93 5.88
CA ASN A 118 -16.08 27.51 5.95
C ASN A 118 -15.34 27.16 7.25
N THR A 119 -15.55 25.93 7.72
CA THR A 119 -14.70 25.37 8.76
C THR A 119 -13.32 25.01 8.19
N LYS A 120 -12.33 24.86 9.07
CA LYS A 120 -10.99 24.39 8.68
C LYS A 120 -11.07 23.04 7.96
N GLU A 121 -11.94 22.13 8.43
CA GLU A 121 -12.13 20.81 7.85
C GLU A 121 -12.76 20.87 6.45
N GLN A 122 -13.74 21.74 6.22
CA GLN A 122 -14.31 21.97 4.90
C GLN A 122 -13.23 22.47 3.91
N LEU A 123 -12.43 23.46 4.31
CA LEU A 123 -11.32 23.96 3.48
C LEU A 123 -10.24 22.90 3.22
N GLN A 124 -9.94 22.05 4.20
CA GLN A 124 -9.02 20.92 4.02
C GLN A 124 -9.59 19.89 3.04
N ASN A 125 -10.89 19.59 3.13
CA ASN A 125 -11.55 18.65 2.22
C ASN A 125 -11.61 19.18 0.78
N GLU A 126 -11.84 20.47 0.58
CA GLU A 126 -11.76 21.10 -0.75
C GLU A 126 -10.35 20.97 -1.36
N ARG A 127 -9.31 21.21 -0.55
CA ARG A 127 -7.92 20.99 -0.99
C ARG A 127 -7.64 19.52 -1.29
N ALA A 128 -8.24 18.59 -0.53
CA ALA A 128 -8.15 17.17 -0.82
C ALA A 128 -8.77 16.82 -2.18
N GLU A 129 -9.93 17.39 -2.50
CA GLU A 129 -10.60 17.21 -3.80
C GLU A 129 -9.79 17.79 -4.96
N GLU A 130 -9.13 18.92 -4.76
CA GLU A 130 -8.21 19.49 -5.75
C GLU A 130 -7.01 18.57 -6.00
N ARG A 131 -6.37 18.06 -4.94
CA ARG A 131 -5.26 17.09 -5.06
C ARG A 131 -5.70 15.79 -5.72
N ASN A 132 -6.92 15.34 -5.43
CA ASN A 132 -7.53 14.19 -6.11
C ASN A 132 -7.65 14.44 -7.63
N LYS A 133 -8.10 15.63 -8.04
CA LYS A 133 -8.18 16.00 -9.47
C LYS A 133 -6.79 16.06 -10.11
N GLU A 134 -5.79 16.62 -9.43
CA GLU A 134 -4.39 16.62 -9.91
C GLU A 134 -3.86 15.19 -10.10
N GLY A 135 -4.15 14.28 -9.17
CA GLY A 135 -3.78 12.87 -9.28
C GLY A 135 -4.43 12.19 -10.50
N GLN A 136 -5.71 12.45 -10.74
CA GLN A 136 -6.41 11.95 -11.94
C GLN A 136 -5.83 12.53 -13.25
N VAL A 137 -5.39 13.79 -13.26
CA VAL A 137 -4.71 14.38 -14.42
C VAL A 137 -3.37 13.68 -14.68
N ALA A 138 -2.59 13.37 -13.62
CA ALA A 138 -1.35 12.61 -13.74
C ALA A 138 -1.60 11.18 -14.24
N MET A 139 -2.68 10.52 -13.78
CA MET A 139 -3.13 9.21 -14.29
C MET A 139 -3.34 9.23 -15.81
N ARG A 140 -4.07 10.23 -16.33
CA ARG A 140 -4.31 10.36 -17.78
C ARG A 140 -3.03 10.56 -18.59
N LYS A 141 -1.97 11.09 -17.96
CA LYS A 141 -0.63 11.26 -18.55
C LYS A 141 0.28 10.04 -18.35
N LYS A 142 -0.23 8.94 -17.76
CA LYS A 142 0.54 7.75 -17.34
C LYS A 142 1.70 8.06 -16.38
N GLN A 143 1.60 9.16 -15.64
CA GLN A 143 2.58 9.57 -14.63
C GLN A 143 2.19 8.97 -13.27
N TYR A 144 2.22 7.63 -13.17
CA TYR A 144 1.59 6.91 -12.07
C TYR A 144 2.19 7.24 -10.69
N GLU A 145 3.51 7.35 -10.57
CA GLU A 145 4.16 7.75 -9.31
C GLU A 145 3.70 9.14 -8.83
N THR A 146 3.59 10.08 -9.78
CA THR A 146 3.09 11.43 -9.48
C THR A 146 1.63 11.37 -9.05
N ALA A 147 0.81 10.54 -9.70
CA ALA A 147 -0.59 10.35 -9.34
C ALA A 147 -0.74 9.78 -7.91
N ILE A 148 -0.03 8.71 -7.59
CA ILE A 148 -0.04 8.06 -6.26
C ILE A 148 0.33 9.08 -5.18
N LYS A 149 1.40 9.85 -5.39
CA LYS A 149 1.82 10.92 -4.47
C LYS A 149 0.72 11.95 -4.25
N LYS A 150 0.02 12.38 -5.31
CA LYS A 150 -1.09 13.34 -5.20
C LYS A 150 -2.28 12.76 -4.44
N PHE A 151 -2.59 11.49 -4.63
CA PHE A 151 -3.63 10.82 -3.84
C PHE A 151 -3.26 10.68 -2.36
N ASP A 152 -1.98 10.41 -2.05
CA ASP A 152 -1.51 10.39 -0.66
C ASP A 152 -1.57 11.78 0.01
N GLU A 153 -1.20 12.83 -0.73
CA GLU A 153 -1.39 14.21 -0.28
C GLU A 153 -2.87 14.53 -0.02
N ALA A 154 -3.77 14.06 -0.89
CA ALA A 154 -5.21 14.23 -0.75
C ALA A 154 -5.77 13.49 0.48
N LEU A 155 -5.35 12.24 0.72
CA LEU A 155 -5.81 11.44 1.87
C LEU A 155 -5.44 12.06 3.22
N LYS A 156 -4.31 12.77 3.29
CA LYS A 156 -3.89 13.51 4.50
C LYS A 156 -4.78 14.70 4.83
N LEU A 157 -5.55 15.20 3.85
CA LEU A 157 -6.38 16.40 3.96
C LEU A 157 -7.88 16.08 3.98
N ALA A 158 -8.28 14.90 3.52
CA ALA A 158 -9.69 14.56 3.38
C ALA A 158 -10.34 14.26 4.75
N HIS A 159 -11.48 14.89 5.01
CA HIS A 159 -12.28 14.67 6.22
C HIS A 159 -13.65 14.05 5.93
N LYS A 160 -14.15 14.20 4.69
CA LYS A 160 -15.43 13.66 4.27
C LYS A 160 -15.28 12.21 3.80
N SER A 161 -16.08 11.31 4.37
CA SER A 161 -16.05 9.87 4.05
C SER A 161 -16.16 9.58 2.54
N SER A 162 -17.09 10.24 1.84
CA SER A 162 -17.25 10.07 0.38
C SER A 162 -15.98 10.47 -0.40
N THR A 163 -15.33 11.56 0.02
CA THR A 163 -14.08 12.05 -0.58
C THR A 163 -12.94 11.08 -0.31
N ILE A 164 -12.81 10.59 0.93
CA ILE A 164 -11.81 9.57 1.31
C ILE A 164 -11.97 8.30 0.46
N THR A 165 -13.18 7.78 0.33
CA THR A 165 -13.45 6.57 -0.47
C THR A 165 -13.09 6.79 -1.93
N SER A 166 -13.51 7.91 -2.53
CA SER A 166 -13.15 8.24 -3.92
C SER A 166 -11.64 8.36 -4.13
N ILE A 167 -10.90 8.97 -3.21
CA ILE A 167 -9.44 9.08 -3.31
C ILE A 167 -8.77 7.70 -3.17
N LYS A 168 -9.24 6.85 -2.25
CA LYS A 168 -8.72 5.48 -2.10
C LYS A 168 -8.93 4.66 -3.36
N ASP A 169 -10.12 4.71 -3.95
CA ASP A 169 -10.41 4.01 -5.20
C ASP A 169 -9.49 4.47 -6.33
N ASN A 170 -9.30 5.78 -6.49
CA ASN A 170 -8.38 6.33 -7.49
C ASN A 170 -6.91 5.95 -7.22
N LYS A 171 -6.48 5.95 -5.96
CA LYS A 171 -5.12 5.52 -5.57
C LYS A 171 -4.90 4.05 -5.91
N ASN A 172 -5.87 3.20 -5.61
CA ASN A 172 -5.81 1.78 -5.90
C ASN A 172 -5.66 1.52 -7.40
N GLU A 173 -6.45 2.22 -8.22
CA GLU A 173 -6.31 2.18 -9.68
C GLU A 173 -4.91 2.62 -10.14
N ALA A 174 -4.37 3.69 -9.56
CA ALA A 174 -3.03 4.18 -9.87
C ALA A 174 -1.93 3.18 -9.51
N CYS A 175 -2.01 2.57 -8.33
CA CYS A 175 -1.08 1.52 -7.92
C CYS A 175 -1.15 0.32 -8.88
N ASN A 176 -2.34 -0.14 -9.26
CA ASN A 176 -2.49 -1.23 -10.22
C ASN A 176 -1.86 -0.89 -11.59
N LYS A 177 -2.14 0.30 -12.14
CA LYS A 177 -1.57 0.71 -13.42
C LYS A 177 -0.07 0.94 -13.37
N HIS A 178 0.46 1.40 -12.24
CA HIS A 178 1.90 1.47 -12.04
C HIS A 178 2.53 0.08 -11.99
N GLY A 179 1.92 -0.84 -11.22
CA GLY A 179 2.34 -2.22 -11.14
C GLY A 179 2.36 -2.92 -12.50
N GLU A 180 1.31 -2.77 -13.31
CA GLU A 180 1.26 -3.28 -14.69
C GLU A 180 2.42 -2.75 -15.54
N SER A 181 2.67 -1.43 -15.48
CA SER A 181 3.74 -0.79 -16.22
C SER A 181 5.13 -1.27 -15.79
N LEU A 182 5.34 -1.46 -14.48
CA LEU A 182 6.59 -1.96 -13.92
C LEU A 182 6.81 -3.43 -14.28
N LEU A 183 5.75 -4.25 -14.19
CA LEU A 183 5.78 -5.67 -14.55
C LEU A 183 6.16 -5.83 -16.02
N GLN A 184 5.52 -5.07 -16.92
CA GLN A 184 5.85 -5.08 -18.35
C GLN A 184 7.30 -4.67 -18.60
N LYS A 185 7.77 -3.59 -17.98
CA LYS A 185 9.17 -3.15 -18.10
C LYS A 185 10.16 -4.19 -17.57
N ALA A 186 9.83 -4.88 -16.48
CA ALA A 186 10.66 -5.95 -15.93
C ALA A 186 10.86 -7.09 -16.94
N TRP A 187 9.78 -7.50 -17.61
CA TRP A 187 9.85 -8.51 -18.68
C TRP A 187 10.68 -8.04 -19.88
N GLU A 188 10.54 -6.78 -20.30
CA GLU A 188 11.34 -6.21 -21.38
C GLU A 188 12.84 -6.19 -21.05
N LEU A 189 13.19 -5.93 -19.78
CA LEU A 189 14.58 -5.99 -19.31
C LEU A 189 15.14 -7.41 -19.31
N GLU A 190 14.35 -8.43 -18.95
CA GLU A 190 14.80 -9.83 -19.03
C GLU A 190 14.94 -10.33 -20.49
N ALA A 191 14.12 -9.80 -21.40
CA ALA A 191 14.20 -10.16 -22.82
C ALA A 191 15.40 -9.52 -23.55
N ASP A 192 16.00 -8.47 -22.98
CA ASP A 192 17.15 -7.78 -23.55
C ASP A 192 18.44 -8.60 -23.40
N LYS A 193 18.89 -9.20 -24.50
CA LYS A 193 20.12 -10.01 -24.55
C LYS A 193 21.40 -9.20 -24.79
N THR A 194 21.31 -7.88 -24.87
CA THR A 194 22.47 -7.02 -25.21
C THR A 194 23.34 -6.67 -24.01
N GLN A 195 22.76 -6.58 -22.82
CA GLN A 195 23.42 -6.27 -21.55
C GLN A 195 22.77 -7.05 -20.43
N ASP A 196 23.54 -7.44 -19.41
CA ASP A 196 22.96 -8.03 -18.20
C ASP A 196 22.20 -6.96 -17.40
N LYS A 197 20.86 -7.03 -17.47
CA LYS A 197 19.93 -6.18 -16.72
C LYS A 197 19.11 -6.96 -15.71
N SER A 198 19.57 -8.16 -15.34
CA SER A 198 18.85 -9.08 -14.45
C SER A 198 18.51 -8.44 -13.09
N GLN A 199 19.45 -7.71 -12.49
CA GLN A 199 19.21 -7.02 -11.22
C GLN A 199 18.20 -5.86 -11.36
N GLU A 200 18.23 -5.12 -12.47
CA GLU A 200 17.26 -4.06 -12.73
C GLU A 200 15.86 -4.65 -12.92
N ALA A 201 15.75 -5.74 -13.69
CA ALA A 201 14.50 -6.47 -13.87
C ALA A 201 13.94 -6.98 -12.54
N GLN A 202 14.78 -7.59 -11.69
CA GLN A 202 14.39 -8.06 -10.37
C GLN A 202 13.84 -6.92 -9.51
N ASN A 203 14.52 -5.76 -9.49
CA ASN A 203 14.04 -4.59 -8.75
C ASN A 203 12.67 -4.11 -9.26
N MET A 204 12.44 -4.17 -10.57
CA MET A 204 11.15 -3.80 -11.18
C MET A 204 10.03 -4.81 -10.85
N PHE A 205 10.32 -6.12 -10.80
CA PHE A 205 9.34 -7.12 -10.35
C PHE A 205 8.94 -6.92 -8.88
N VAL A 206 9.91 -6.64 -8.01
CA VAL A 206 9.66 -6.33 -6.60
C VAL A 206 8.80 -5.07 -6.48
N ALA A 207 9.16 -4.01 -7.20
CA ALA A 207 8.38 -2.77 -7.21
C ALA A 207 6.95 -3.00 -7.74
N ALA A 208 6.78 -3.82 -8.78
CA ALA A 208 5.46 -4.18 -9.31
C ALA A 208 4.62 -4.93 -8.26
N LYS A 209 5.20 -5.93 -7.60
CA LYS A 209 4.56 -6.68 -6.51
C LYS A 209 4.09 -5.73 -5.40
N ASP A 210 4.95 -4.82 -4.96
CA ASP A 210 4.63 -3.84 -3.91
C ASP A 210 3.47 -2.92 -4.33
N MET A 211 3.45 -2.49 -5.60
CA MET A 211 2.35 -1.67 -6.12
C MET A 211 1.02 -2.44 -6.13
N PHE A 212 1.01 -3.69 -6.59
CA PHE A 212 -0.20 -4.52 -6.56
C PHE A 212 -0.70 -4.79 -5.14
N GLN A 213 0.20 -5.02 -4.18
CA GLN A 213 -0.16 -5.16 -2.76
C GLN A 213 -0.76 -3.88 -2.18
N GLN A 214 -0.19 -2.73 -2.53
CA GLN A 214 -0.71 -1.42 -2.10
C GLN A 214 -2.06 -1.09 -2.70
N ALA A 215 -2.41 -1.66 -3.86
CA ALA A 215 -3.67 -1.40 -4.54
C ALA A 215 -4.91 -1.90 -3.78
N GLY A 216 -4.76 -2.54 -2.61
CA GLY A 216 -5.84 -2.87 -1.69
C GLY A 216 -6.79 -3.95 -2.21
N ILE A 217 -7.13 -4.91 -1.35
CA ILE A 217 -7.96 -6.09 -1.68
C ILE A 217 -9.41 -5.74 -2.09
N VAL A 218 -9.83 -4.48 -1.95
CA VAL A 218 -11.26 -4.11 -1.92
C VAL A 218 -11.98 -4.42 -3.23
N LYS A 219 -11.29 -4.48 -4.38
CA LYS A 219 -11.84 -4.91 -5.67
C LYS A 219 -10.75 -5.40 -6.63
N HIS A 220 -9.99 -6.44 -6.28
CA HIS A 220 -9.23 -7.10 -7.33
C HIS A 220 -10.22 -7.66 -8.35
N THR A 221 -10.20 -7.11 -9.57
CA THR A 221 -10.64 -7.89 -10.73
C THR A 221 -9.75 -9.14 -10.79
N SER A 222 -10.24 -10.23 -11.40
CA SER A 222 -9.43 -11.45 -11.55
C SER A 222 -8.04 -11.14 -12.13
N GLU A 223 -7.98 -10.22 -13.09
CA GLU A 223 -6.76 -9.73 -13.72
C GLU A 223 -5.77 -9.08 -12.74
N GLN A 224 -6.22 -8.26 -11.78
CA GLN A 224 -5.33 -7.64 -10.81
C GLN A 224 -4.72 -8.66 -9.85
N GLN A 225 -5.53 -9.64 -9.43
CA GLN A 225 -5.04 -10.73 -8.59
C GLN A 225 -4.06 -11.61 -9.35
N GLU A 226 -4.31 -11.88 -10.63
CA GLU A 226 -3.40 -12.60 -11.51
C GLU A 226 -2.06 -11.87 -11.64
N ASN A 227 -2.06 -10.55 -11.87
CA ASN A 227 -0.82 -9.76 -11.95
C ASN A 227 -0.02 -9.76 -10.65
N LEU A 228 -0.69 -9.68 -9.48
CA LEU A 228 -0.03 -9.83 -8.18
C LEU A 228 0.59 -11.22 -8.02
N ASN A 229 -0.15 -12.27 -8.40
CA ASN A 229 0.33 -13.65 -8.32
C ASN A 229 1.53 -13.86 -9.24
N LEU A 230 1.48 -13.37 -10.48
CA LEU A 230 2.59 -13.42 -11.44
C LEU A 230 3.84 -12.73 -10.90
N ALA A 231 3.72 -11.48 -10.44
CA ALA A 231 4.85 -10.75 -9.87
C ALA A 231 5.41 -11.46 -8.63
N SER A 232 4.55 -12.01 -7.77
CA SER A 232 4.97 -12.75 -6.58
C SER A 232 5.72 -14.04 -6.92
N MET A 233 5.18 -14.86 -7.83
CA MET A 233 5.82 -16.09 -8.29
C MET A 233 7.18 -15.81 -8.93
N LYS A 234 7.30 -14.73 -9.71
CA LYS A 234 8.55 -14.34 -10.35
C LYS A 234 9.60 -13.91 -9.32
N VAL A 235 9.24 -13.04 -8.38
CA VAL A 235 10.13 -12.60 -7.31
C VAL A 235 10.62 -13.79 -6.47
N GLU A 236 9.70 -14.63 -5.99
CA GLU A 236 10.03 -15.79 -5.15
C GLU A 236 10.86 -16.84 -5.90
N GLY A 237 10.53 -17.10 -7.17
CA GLY A 237 11.30 -18.02 -8.02
C GLY A 237 12.73 -17.54 -8.23
N ASN A 238 12.91 -16.25 -8.54
CA ASN A 238 14.24 -15.65 -8.73
C ASN A 238 15.05 -15.65 -7.41
N GLU A 239 14.43 -15.36 -6.27
CA GLU A 239 15.08 -15.45 -4.95
C GLU A 239 15.59 -16.87 -4.65
N LEU A 240 14.75 -17.88 -4.89
CA LEU A 240 15.14 -19.29 -4.70
C LEU A 240 16.26 -19.70 -5.67
N PHE A 241 16.16 -19.29 -6.93
CA PHE A 241 17.17 -19.61 -7.94
C PHE A 241 18.54 -18.99 -7.59
N ASN A 242 18.57 -17.72 -7.20
CA ASN A 242 19.80 -17.04 -6.79
C ASN A 242 20.39 -17.67 -5.53
N LYS A 243 19.55 -18.02 -4.54
CA LYS A 243 19.99 -18.75 -3.35
C LYS A 243 20.59 -20.11 -3.72
N ALA A 244 19.98 -20.84 -4.66
CA ALA A 244 20.50 -22.12 -5.11
C ALA A 244 21.88 -21.98 -5.77
N ILE A 245 22.12 -20.92 -6.55
CA ILE A 245 23.45 -20.60 -7.11
C ILE A 245 24.48 -20.37 -6.00
N GLU A 246 24.13 -19.63 -4.94
CA GLU A 246 25.05 -19.39 -3.82
C GLU A 246 25.39 -20.69 -3.07
N VAL A 247 24.39 -21.55 -2.83
CA VAL A 247 24.61 -22.86 -2.20
C VAL A 247 25.44 -23.78 -3.10
N GLU A 248 25.17 -23.80 -4.41
CA GLU A 248 25.94 -24.56 -5.40
C GLU A 248 27.41 -24.13 -5.44
N LYS A 249 27.68 -22.81 -5.43
CA LYS A 249 29.04 -22.28 -5.36
C LYS A 249 29.74 -22.73 -4.07
N ALA A 250 29.06 -22.65 -2.92
CA ALA A 250 29.59 -23.11 -1.65
C ALA A 250 29.80 -24.64 -1.62
N ALA A 251 28.99 -25.41 -2.35
CA ALA A 251 29.16 -26.86 -2.51
C ALA A 251 30.41 -27.17 -3.34
N PHE A 252 30.63 -26.41 -4.41
CA PHE A 252 31.80 -26.53 -5.28
C PHE A 252 33.11 -26.23 -4.53
N GLU A 253 33.14 -25.20 -3.68
CA GLU A 253 34.32 -24.89 -2.86
C GLU A 253 34.67 -26.02 -1.88
N VAL A 254 33.66 -26.65 -1.26
CA VAL A 254 33.86 -27.81 -0.38
C VAL A 254 34.35 -29.00 -1.20
N PHE A 255 33.77 -29.25 -2.37
CA PHE A 255 34.19 -30.32 -3.27
C PHE A 255 35.66 -30.18 -3.72
N GLU A 256 36.09 -28.98 -4.13
CA GLU A 256 37.48 -28.73 -4.51
C GLU A 256 38.46 -28.88 -3.33
N THR A 257 38.00 -28.61 -2.10
CA THR A 257 38.79 -28.85 -0.89
C THR A 257 38.94 -30.35 -0.62
N ALA A 258 37.84 -31.10 -0.69
CA ALA A 258 37.84 -32.57 -0.57
C ALA A 258 38.77 -33.25 -1.58
N ARG A 259 38.77 -32.73 -2.82
CA ARG A 259 39.64 -33.20 -3.90
C ARG A 259 41.13 -33.02 -3.60
N LYS A 260 41.50 -32.01 -2.81
CA LYS A 260 42.89 -31.72 -2.42
C LYS A 260 43.32 -32.44 -1.15
N SER A 261 42.43 -32.61 -0.17
CA SER A 261 42.71 -33.33 1.08
C SER A 261 42.74 -34.84 0.89
N ASN A 262 42.03 -35.36 -0.13
CA ASN A 262 41.84 -36.80 -0.38
C ASN A 262 41.16 -37.52 0.79
N GLU A 263 40.43 -36.78 1.64
CA GLU A 263 39.68 -37.28 2.78
C GLU A 263 38.21 -37.54 2.39
N ASN A 264 37.70 -38.72 2.76
CA ASN A 264 36.38 -39.20 2.36
C ASN A 264 35.22 -38.40 2.99
N ASP A 265 35.43 -37.90 4.21
CA ASP A 265 34.39 -37.18 4.96
C ASP A 265 34.07 -35.80 4.33
N ASP A 266 35.04 -35.20 3.64
CA ASP A 266 34.88 -33.93 2.94
C ASP A 266 33.99 -34.05 1.68
N TYR A 267 33.98 -35.21 1.01
CA TYR A 267 33.09 -35.47 -0.13
C TYR A 267 31.62 -35.55 0.28
N LYS A 268 31.35 -36.14 1.46
CA LYS A 268 29.99 -36.20 2.03
C LYS A 268 29.48 -34.81 2.41
N ALA A 269 30.35 -33.93 2.89
CA ALA A 269 30.00 -32.53 3.15
C ALA A 269 29.63 -31.78 1.86
N ALA A 270 30.39 -32.01 0.77
CA ALA A 270 30.06 -31.45 -0.55
C ALA A 270 28.73 -32.00 -1.09
N GLU A 271 28.51 -33.31 -1.01
CA GLU A 271 27.29 -33.99 -1.43
C GLU A 271 26.04 -33.40 -0.75
N ASN A 272 26.09 -33.24 0.58
CA ASN A 272 24.99 -32.64 1.34
C ASN A 272 24.66 -31.22 0.88
N LYS A 273 25.66 -30.39 0.59
CA LYS A 273 25.44 -29.04 0.05
C LYS A 273 24.88 -29.05 -1.37
N TYR A 274 25.33 -29.95 -2.24
CA TYR A 274 24.75 -30.10 -3.57
C TYR A 274 23.29 -30.59 -3.51
N LYS A 275 22.94 -31.45 -2.55
CA LYS A 275 21.53 -31.84 -2.28
C LYS A 275 20.70 -30.64 -1.80
N GLU A 276 21.26 -29.77 -0.96
CA GLU A 276 20.60 -28.52 -0.55
C GLU A 276 20.37 -27.58 -1.75
N ALA A 277 21.38 -27.39 -2.60
CA ALA A 277 21.26 -26.60 -3.83
C ALA A 277 20.17 -27.18 -4.75
N LEU A 278 20.17 -28.51 -4.94
CA LEU A 278 19.19 -29.23 -5.75
C LEU A 278 17.76 -29.00 -5.26
N ASN A 279 17.51 -29.21 -3.96
CA ASN A 279 16.19 -28.98 -3.36
C ASN A 279 15.73 -27.52 -3.54
N THR A 280 16.67 -26.56 -3.47
CA THR A 280 16.37 -25.14 -3.66
C THR A 280 16.04 -24.81 -5.11
N TYR A 281 16.78 -25.38 -6.09
CA TYR A 281 16.44 -25.26 -7.51
C TYR A 281 15.09 -25.91 -7.83
N GLU A 282 14.76 -27.07 -7.26
CA GLU A 282 13.46 -27.72 -7.46
C GLU A 282 12.31 -26.86 -6.93
N ALA A 283 12.51 -26.17 -5.79
CA ALA A 283 11.55 -25.21 -5.28
C ALA A 283 11.38 -23.98 -6.21
N ALA A 284 12.48 -23.45 -6.76
CA ALA A 284 12.45 -22.37 -7.74
C ALA A 284 11.70 -22.80 -9.01
N LYS A 285 12.00 -24.00 -9.54
CA LYS A 285 11.34 -24.57 -10.71
C LYS A 285 9.85 -24.70 -10.50
N LYS A 286 9.41 -25.18 -9.33
CA LYS A 286 7.98 -25.29 -9.00
C LYS A 286 7.27 -23.94 -9.09
N LYS A 287 7.90 -22.86 -8.58
CA LYS A 287 7.35 -21.49 -8.71
C LYS A 287 7.23 -21.06 -10.16
N PHE A 288 8.26 -21.36 -10.97
CA PHE A 288 8.21 -21.03 -12.39
C PHE A 288 7.17 -21.85 -13.16
N ASP A 289 7.05 -23.15 -12.89
CA ASP A 289 6.03 -24.03 -13.49
C ASP A 289 4.60 -23.57 -13.12
N GLU A 290 4.39 -23.08 -11.90
CA GLU A 290 3.12 -22.49 -11.49
C GLU A 290 2.83 -21.19 -12.25
N GLY A 291 3.83 -20.33 -12.43
CA GLY A 291 3.71 -19.11 -13.24
C GLY A 291 3.44 -19.40 -14.71
N SER A 292 4.04 -20.46 -15.29
CA SER A 292 3.83 -20.89 -16.67
C SER A 292 2.39 -21.32 -16.98
N LYS A 293 1.60 -21.67 -15.95
CA LYS A 293 0.16 -21.97 -16.14
C LYS A 293 -0.66 -20.72 -16.45
N ILE A 294 -0.15 -19.55 -16.09
CA ILE A 294 -0.79 -18.25 -16.31
C ILE A 294 -0.12 -17.57 -17.50
N GLU A 295 1.21 -17.48 -17.51
CA GLU A 295 2.01 -16.79 -18.53
C GLU A 295 3.11 -17.73 -19.06
N SER A 296 2.74 -18.56 -20.02
CA SER A 296 3.56 -19.71 -20.46
C SER A 296 4.90 -19.32 -21.10
N GLU A 297 4.95 -18.24 -21.88
CA GLU A 297 6.16 -17.89 -22.64
C GLU A 297 7.27 -17.39 -21.71
N LYS A 298 6.95 -16.41 -20.87
CA LYS A 298 7.93 -15.73 -20.01
C LYS A 298 8.44 -16.60 -18.86
N PHE A 299 7.57 -17.42 -18.28
CA PHE A 299 7.97 -18.35 -17.21
C PHE A 299 8.58 -19.64 -17.75
N GLY A 300 8.28 -20.03 -18.99
CA GLY A 300 8.84 -21.22 -19.63
C GLY A 300 10.37 -21.17 -19.71
N ASP A 301 10.93 -20.03 -20.13
CA ASP A 301 12.38 -19.83 -20.19
C ASP A 301 13.05 -19.95 -18.81
N CYS A 302 12.42 -19.42 -17.77
CA CYS A 302 12.90 -19.50 -16.40
C CYS A 302 12.89 -20.94 -15.86
N ALA A 303 11.80 -21.67 -16.15
CA ALA A 303 11.66 -23.07 -15.77
C ALA A 303 12.68 -23.95 -16.49
N GLN A 304 12.93 -23.70 -17.78
CA GLN A 304 13.93 -24.43 -18.58
C GLN A 304 15.35 -24.18 -18.06
N LEU A 305 15.73 -22.91 -17.87
CA LEU A 305 17.03 -22.55 -17.31
C LEU A 305 17.27 -23.22 -15.94
N THR A 306 16.23 -23.26 -15.10
CA THR A 306 16.29 -23.92 -13.80
C THR A 306 16.45 -25.43 -13.95
N ASN A 307 15.76 -26.05 -14.90
CA ASN A 307 15.88 -27.48 -15.17
C ASN A 307 17.29 -27.86 -15.64
N ASP A 308 17.90 -27.05 -16.51
CA ASP A 308 19.27 -27.28 -16.97
C ASP A 308 20.27 -27.29 -15.80
N ARG A 309 20.11 -26.37 -14.84
CA ARG A 309 20.91 -26.34 -13.60
C ARG A 309 20.67 -27.55 -12.70
N ILE A 310 19.41 -27.96 -12.53
CA ILE A 310 19.04 -29.19 -11.80
C ILE A 310 19.76 -30.41 -12.40
N GLU A 311 19.77 -30.53 -13.73
CA GLU A 311 20.46 -31.62 -14.42
C GLU A 311 21.97 -31.59 -14.22
N ASP A 312 22.59 -30.42 -14.25
CA ASP A 312 24.02 -30.27 -13.99
C ASP A 312 24.39 -30.64 -12.54
N VAL A 313 23.63 -30.18 -11.55
CA VAL A 313 23.84 -30.57 -10.14
C VAL A 313 23.67 -32.08 -9.96
N LYS A 314 22.69 -32.70 -10.62
CA LYS A 314 22.52 -34.17 -10.59
C LYS A 314 23.71 -34.91 -11.19
N LYS A 315 24.32 -34.40 -12.26
CA LYS A 315 25.55 -34.99 -12.83
C LYS A 315 26.70 -34.93 -11.83
N VAL A 316 26.85 -33.82 -11.11
CA VAL A 316 27.90 -33.66 -10.09
C VAL A 316 27.69 -34.62 -8.92
N LEU A 317 26.46 -34.73 -8.40
CA LEU A 317 26.13 -35.70 -7.35
C LEU A 317 26.46 -37.14 -7.76
N ASN A 318 26.05 -37.56 -8.95
CA ASN A 318 26.41 -38.89 -9.49
C ASN A 318 27.93 -39.09 -9.63
N GLY A 319 28.69 -38.02 -9.84
CA GLY A 319 30.15 -38.03 -9.85
C GLY A 319 30.75 -38.25 -8.46
N ILE A 320 30.21 -37.56 -7.45
CA ILE A 320 30.60 -37.71 -6.05
C ILE A 320 30.34 -39.15 -5.58
N ASP A 321 29.16 -39.70 -5.88
CA ASP A 321 28.79 -41.07 -5.51
C ASP A 321 29.78 -42.11 -6.08
N LYS A 322 30.23 -41.91 -7.33
CA LYS A 322 31.25 -42.79 -7.96
C LYS A 322 32.61 -42.68 -7.27
N ILE A 323 33.00 -41.48 -6.84
CA ILE A 323 34.26 -41.26 -6.11
C ILE A 323 34.18 -41.96 -4.76
N GLU A 324 33.08 -41.77 -4.02
CA GLU A 324 32.87 -42.41 -2.71
C GLU A 324 32.90 -43.94 -2.83
N LEU A 325 32.23 -44.50 -3.84
CA LEU A 325 32.24 -45.94 -4.11
C LEU A 325 33.67 -46.45 -4.36
N THR A 326 34.46 -45.72 -5.15
CA THR A 326 35.85 -46.08 -5.48
C THR A 326 36.76 -46.00 -4.25
N CYS A 327 36.61 -44.97 -3.42
CA CYS A 327 37.31 -44.84 -2.15
C CYS A 327 36.97 -45.99 -1.18
N ASN A 328 35.69 -46.36 -1.08
CA ASN A 328 35.24 -47.45 -0.21
C ASN A 328 35.77 -48.82 -0.69
N ILE A 329 35.73 -49.11 -2.00
CA ILE A 329 36.34 -50.33 -2.56
C ILE A 329 37.84 -50.38 -2.26
N SER A 330 38.54 -49.26 -2.40
CA SER A 330 39.97 -49.16 -2.11
C SER A 330 40.28 -49.40 -0.63
N LYS A 331 39.47 -48.86 0.29
CA LYS A 331 39.58 -49.13 1.74
C LYS A 331 39.38 -50.60 2.06
N VAL A 332 38.34 -51.23 1.53
CA VAL A 332 38.06 -52.67 1.75
C VAL A 332 39.22 -53.52 1.23
N ALA A 333 39.76 -53.22 0.04
CA ALA A 333 40.90 -53.95 -0.52
C ALA A 333 42.18 -53.82 0.34
N ILE A 334 42.39 -52.67 0.99
CA ILE A 334 43.50 -52.46 1.92
C ILE A 334 43.27 -53.25 3.21
N GLU A 335 42.06 -53.19 3.79
CA GLU A 335 41.70 -53.93 5.00
C GLU A 335 41.79 -55.45 4.81
N GLU A 336 41.41 -55.96 3.62
CA GLU A 336 41.56 -57.38 3.27
C GLU A 336 43.03 -57.79 3.17
N ARG A 337 43.89 -56.98 2.51
CA ARG A 337 45.34 -57.25 2.49
C ARG A 337 45.97 -57.24 3.87
N GLN A 338 45.62 -56.27 4.71
CA GLN A 338 46.12 -56.19 6.08
C GLN A 338 45.69 -57.42 6.92
N LYS A 339 44.46 -57.91 6.72
CA LYS A 339 44.00 -59.16 7.34
C LYS A 339 44.77 -60.39 6.84
N GLU A 340 45.09 -60.46 5.56
CA GLU A 340 45.89 -61.56 4.99
C GLU A 340 47.33 -61.53 5.50
N GLU A 341 47.95 -60.34 5.57
CA GLU A 341 49.29 -60.15 6.14
C GLU A 341 49.33 -60.55 7.63
N MET A 342 48.33 -60.13 8.42
CA MET A 342 48.22 -60.55 9.82
C MET A 342 48.07 -62.07 9.97
N LYS A 343 47.26 -62.72 9.14
CA LYS A 343 47.11 -64.19 9.15
C LYS A 343 48.41 -64.90 8.77
N SER A 344 49.14 -64.38 7.78
CA SER A 344 50.46 -64.90 7.39
C SER A 344 51.47 -64.81 8.55
N GLN A 345 51.52 -63.65 9.22
CA GLN A 345 52.40 -63.43 10.37
C GLN A 345 52.10 -64.38 11.54
N VAL A 346 50.82 -64.60 11.84
CA VAL A 346 50.36 -65.55 12.88
C VAL A 346 50.70 -66.99 12.50
N GLY A 347 50.56 -67.36 11.21
CA GLY A 347 50.94 -68.69 10.71
C GLY A 347 52.45 -68.95 10.78
N ILE A 348 53.28 -67.95 10.52
CA ILE A 348 54.74 -68.02 10.65
C ILE A 348 55.13 -68.17 12.13
N ASN A 349 54.57 -67.35 13.01
CA ASN A 349 54.84 -67.43 14.45
C ASN A 349 54.45 -68.78 15.05
N ARG A 350 53.34 -69.38 14.60
CA ARG A 350 52.93 -70.72 15.03
C ARG A 350 53.90 -71.82 14.56
N LYS A 351 54.39 -71.76 13.32
CA LYS A 351 55.39 -72.72 12.81
C LYS A 351 56.73 -72.60 13.53
N ILE A 352 57.14 -71.39 13.91
CA ILE A 352 58.34 -71.16 14.71
C ILE A 352 58.17 -71.76 16.12
N GLN A 353 57.00 -71.57 16.75
CA GLN A 353 56.69 -72.16 18.05
C GLN A 353 56.74 -73.70 18.00
N GLU A 354 56.11 -74.31 16.99
CA GLU A 354 56.12 -75.77 16.79
C GLU A 354 57.53 -76.33 16.51
N GLN A 355 58.44 -75.57 15.89
CA GLN A 355 59.85 -75.97 15.71
C GLN A 355 60.69 -75.82 16.98
N VAL A 356 60.37 -74.83 17.83
CA VAL A 356 61.03 -74.65 19.13
C VAL A 356 60.61 -75.76 20.09
N ASP A 357 59.34 -76.16 20.08
CA ASP A 357 58.84 -77.23 20.95
C ASP A 357 59.38 -78.62 20.56
N VAL A 358 59.70 -78.86 19.28
CA VAL A 358 60.32 -80.12 18.79
C VAL A 358 61.84 -80.18 19.03
N ALA A 359 62.49 -79.05 19.31
CA ALA A 359 63.94 -78.99 19.58
C ALA A 359 64.30 -79.11 21.08
N VAL A 360 63.29 -79.22 21.96
CA VAL A 360 63.44 -79.24 23.42
C VAL A 360 63.11 -80.62 24.03
N ASP A 361 62.67 -81.59 23.23
CA ASP A 361 62.67 -83.03 23.56
C ASP A 361 63.86 -83.74 22.90
#